data_AF-A0A3M8VE01-F1
#
_entry.id   AF-A0A3M8VE01-F1
#
_cell.length_a   1.000
_cell.length_b   1.000
_cell.length_c   1.000
_cell.angle_alpha   90.00
_cell.angle_beta   90.00
_cell.angle_gamma   90.00
#
_symmetry.space_group_name_H-M   'P 1'
#
loop_
_entity.id
_entity.type
_entity.pdbx_description
1 polymer ?
#
loop_
_entity_poly.entity_id
_entity_poly.type
_entity_poly.pdbx_seq_one_letter_code
_entity_poly.pdbx_strand_id
1 'polypeptide(L)'
;AWGAPVRLLAGAVLDVGPATHGVRAYVAFGGGVDAEPVLGSRATDVLSGLGPVPLADGAVLRLGAPYGPAPAVDWVPYAGIVPELVLPVVFGPRDDWFTATGLRTLTTGRFRVAAASNRIGLRTEGPALERAGEGELPSEGMVLGALQVPPDGRPVLFLADHPTTGGYPVVGVVPEPYLAAAAQAAPGTPVRFAPLRRPGPQPSRVRA
;
A
#
# COMPACT_ATOMS: atom_id res chain seq x y z
N ALA A 1 -13.24 -5.25 -21.10
CA ALA A 1 -11.83 -5.65 -21.17
C ALA A 1 -11.06 -4.82 -20.15
N TRP A 2 -10.33 -5.46 -19.24
CA TRP A 2 -9.43 -4.72 -18.34
C TRP A 2 -8.09 -4.47 -19.04
N GLY A 3 -7.27 -3.53 -18.56
CA GLY A 3 -5.91 -3.33 -19.07
C GLY A 3 -5.77 -2.83 -20.52
N ALA A 4 -6.87 -2.45 -21.18
CA ALA A 4 -6.90 -1.98 -22.56
C ALA A 4 -7.52 -0.57 -22.67
N PRO A 5 -7.02 0.30 -23.56
CA PRO A 5 -7.65 1.58 -23.82
C PRO A 5 -9.00 1.38 -24.51
N VAL A 6 -10.02 2.11 -24.04
CA VAL A 6 -11.37 2.10 -24.63
C VAL A 6 -11.72 3.50 -25.09
N ARG A 7 -12.12 3.65 -26.36
CA ARG A 7 -12.66 4.91 -26.87
C ARG A 7 -14.14 5.01 -26.51
N LEU A 8 -14.51 6.08 -25.80
CA LEU A 8 -15.88 6.41 -25.47
C LEU A 8 -16.33 7.61 -26.32
N LEU A 9 -17.53 7.52 -26.88
CA LEU A 9 -18.17 8.64 -27.56
C LEU A 9 -18.84 9.58 -26.53
N ALA A 10 -19.08 10.83 -26.92
CA ALA A 10 -19.85 11.75 -26.08
C ALA A 10 -21.23 11.14 -25.79
N GLY A 11 -21.65 11.19 -24.52
CA GLY A 11 -22.90 10.59 -24.03
C GLY A 11 -22.85 9.09 -23.75
N ALA A 12 -21.71 8.42 -24.01
CA ALA A 12 -21.55 7.01 -23.63
C ALA A 12 -21.44 6.86 -22.09
N VAL A 13 -21.91 5.72 -21.60
CA VAL A 13 -21.82 5.33 -20.19
C VAL A 13 -20.76 4.25 -20.05
N LEU A 14 -19.82 4.45 -19.13
CA LEU A 14 -18.89 3.42 -18.68
C LEU A 14 -19.35 2.92 -17.31
N ASP A 15 -19.78 1.65 -17.26
CA ASP A 15 -20.09 0.97 -16.02
C ASP A 15 -18.89 0.10 -15.60
N VAL A 16 -18.39 0.34 -14.38
CA VAL A 16 -17.35 -0.46 -13.75
C VAL A 16 -17.98 -1.17 -12.57
N GLY A 17 -18.34 -2.44 -12.80
CA GLY A 17 -18.92 -3.31 -11.78
C GLY A 17 -17.95 -3.60 -10.61
N PRO A 18 -18.40 -4.42 -9.64
CA PRO A 18 -17.60 -4.74 -8.46
C PRO A 18 -16.30 -5.46 -8.85
N ALA A 19 -15.25 -5.23 -8.07
CA ALA A 19 -14.01 -5.98 -8.20
C ALA A 19 -14.28 -7.46 -7.92
N THR A 20 -14.04 -8.33 -8.90
CA THR A 20 -14.14 -9.80 -8.74
C THR A 20 -12.85 -10.41 -8.21
N HIS A 21 -11.73 -9.69 -8.38
CA HIS A 21 -10.43 -10.02 -7.85
C HIS A 21 -9.85 -8.75 -7.23
N GLY A 22 -9.51 -8.82 -5.95
CA GLY A 22 -8.86 -7.73 -5.23
C GLY A 22 -9.84 -6.70 -4.73
N VAL A 23 -9.33 -5.50 -4.43
CA VAL A 23 -10.12 -4.47 -3.76
C VAL A 23 -10.05 -3.10 -4.43
N ARG A 24 -9.18 -2.91 -5.42
CA ARG A 24 -8.98 -1.61 -6.08
C ARG A 24 -8.89 -1.75 -7.60
N ALA A 25 -9.66 -0.93 -8.31
CA ALA A 25 -9.56 -0.74 -9.75
C ALA A 25 -9.18 0.72 -10.04
N TYR A 26 -8.58 0.94 -11.20
CA TYR A 26 -8.17 2.27 -11.66
C TYR A 26 -8.82 2.55 -13.01
N VAL A 27 -9.45 3.73 -13.12
CA VAL A 27 -9.97 4.26 -14.38
C VAL A 27 -9.13 5.49 -14.74
N ALA A 28 -8.56 5.48 -15.94
CA ALA A 28 -7.73 6.57 -16.44
C ALA A 28 -8.37 7.19 -17.69
N PHE A 29 -8.20 8.50 -17.83
CA PHE A 29 -8.72 9.28 -18.95
C PHE A 29 -7.55 9.84 -19.77
N GLY A 30 -7.73 9.99 -21.08
CA GLY A 30 -6.65 10.37 -22.01
C GLY A 30 -5.95 11.70 -21.72
N GLY A 31 -6.60 12.62 -20.99
CA GLY A 31 -5.99 13.86 -20.48
C GLY A 31 -5.92 13.94 -18.96
N GLY A 32 -6.22 12.85 -18.25
CA GLY A 32 -6.37 12.83 -16.80
C GLY A 32 -7.60 13.57 -16.29
N VAL A 33 -7.76 13.56 -14.97
CA VAL A 33 -8.77 14.36 -14.26
C VAL A 33 -8.14 15.69 -13.88
N ASP A 34 -8.74 16.79 -14.32
CA ASP A 34 -8.30 18.15 -14.06
C ASP A 34 -8.88 18.67 -12.74
N ALA A 35 -8.46 18.04 -11.64
CA ALA A 35 -8.74 18.53 -10.30
C ALA A 35 -7.72 19.60 -9.89
N GLU A 36 -8.11 20.53 -9.01
CA GLU A 36 -7.19 21.53 -8.47
C GLU A 36 -6.07 20.82 -7.66
N PRO A 37 -4.77 21.08 -7.95
CA PRO A 37 -3.70 20.48 -7.21
C PRO A 37 -3.56 21.10 -5.81
N VAL A 38 -3.39 20.26 -4.80
CA VAL A 38 -3.05 20.65 -3.42
C VAL A 38 -1.63 20.19 -3.13
N LEU A 39 -0.76 21.11 -2.73
CA LEU A 39 0.68 20.86 -2.53
C LEU A 39 1.37 20.22 -3.76
N GLY A 40 0.94 20.60 -4.97
CA GLY A 40 1.48 20.07 -6.22
C GLY A 40 0.99 18.67 -6.60
N SER A 41 0.05 18.09 -5.85
CA SER A 41 -0.53 16.77 -6.09
C SER A 41 -2.04 16.82 -6.28
N ARG A 42 -2.60 15.83 -6.98
CA ARG A 42 -4.05 15.62 -7.12
C ARG A 42 -4.54 14.38 -6.35
N ALA A 43 -3.68 13.79 -5.52
CA ALA A 43 -4.06 12.65 -4.69
C ALA A 43 -4.92 13.11 -3.51
N THR A 44 -5.96 12.33 -3.20
CA THR A 44 -6.70 12.43 -1.94
C THR A 44 -5.94 11.68 -0.86
N ASP A 45 -5.59 12.37 0.21
CA ASP A 45 -5.04 11.77 1.43
C ASP A 45 -6.17 11.58 2.43
N VAL A 46 -6.52 10.32 2.75
CA VAL A 46 -7.64 10.04 3.67
C VAL A 46 -7.34 10.32 5.13
N LEU A 47 -6.06 10.42 5.51
CA LEU A 47 -5.66 10.68 6.88
C LEU A 47 -5.77 12.18 7.20
N SER A 48 -5.25 13.03 6.31
CA SER A 48 -5.25 14.49 6.51
C SER A 48 -6.47 15.20 5.93
N GLY A 49 -7.16 14.57 4.98
CA GLY A 49 -8.25 15.19 4.22
C GLY A 49 -7.77 16.14 3.11
N LEU A 50 -6.47 16.15 2.79
CA LEU A 50 -5.92 16.97 1.71
C LEU A 50 -6.24 16.39 0.33
N GLY A 51 -6.29 17.29 -0.66
CA GLY A 51 -6.55 16.96 -2.06
C GLY A 51 -8.03 16.98 -2.42
N PRO A 52 -8.39 16.44 -3.60
CA PRO A 52 -9.77 16.38 -4.05
C PRO A 52 -10.63 15.54 -3.11
N VAL A 53 -11.89 15.94 -2.92
CA VAL A 53 -12.84 15.15 -2.10
C VAL A 53 -13.18 13.82 -2.79
N PRO A 54 -13.46 12.74 -2.02
CA PRO A 54 -14.00 11.52 -2.58
C PRO A 54 -15.25 11.77 -3.43
N LEU A 55 -15.37 11.04 -4.52
CA LEU A 55 -16.51 11.18 -5.44
C LEU A 55 -17.82 10.78 -4.75
N ALA A 56 -18.88 11.49 -5.10
CA ALA A 56 -20.25 11.20 -4.72
C ALA A 56 -21.15 11.22 -5.96
N ASP A 57 -22.35 10.66 -5.84
CA ASP A 57 -23.32 10.65 -6.93
C ASP A 57 -23.61 12.08 -7.41
N GLY A 58 -23.61 12.25 -8.74
CA GLY A 58 -23.78 13.54 -9.39
C GLY A 58 -22.51 14.39 -9.49
N ALA A 59 -21.35 13.93 -9.00
CA ALA A 59 -20.09 14.64 -9.18
C ALA A 59 -19.74 14.79 -10.67
N VAL A 60 -19.34 16.00 -11.06
CA VAL A 60 -18.89 16.32 -12.43
C VAL A 60 -17.39 16.55 -12.41
N LEU A 61 -16.65 15.70 -13.11
CA LEU A 61 -15.20 15.79 -13.23
C LEU A 61 -14.80 16.47 -14.53
N ARG A 62 -13.97 17.50 -14.43
CA ARG A 62 -13.31 18.09 -15.59
C ARG A 62 -12.18 17.17 -16.02
N LEU A 63 -12.06 16.92 -17.32
CA LEU A 63 -10.94 16.19 -17.88
C LEU A 63 -9.94 17.17 -18.48
N GLY A 64 -8.65 16.85 -18.37
CA GLY A 64 -7.59 17.59 -19.03
C GLY A 64 -7.60 17.37 -20.55
N ALA A 65 -6.85 18.20 -21.26
CA ALA A 65 -6.60 17.97 -22.68
C ALA A 65 -5.73 16.70 -22.87
N PRO A 66 -6.09 15.78 -23.78
CA PRO A 66 -5.25 14.63 -24.07
C PRO A 66 -3.84 15.04 -24.50
N TYR A 67 -2.82 14.37 -23.96
CA TYR A 67 -1.41 14.69 -24.21
C TYR A 67 -0.85 14.09 -25.51
N GLY A 68 -1.68 13.36 -26.27
CA GLY A 68 -1.27 12.69 -27.50
C GLY A 68 -2.32 11.68 -27.98
N PRO A 69 -2.05 10.94 -29.08
CA PRO A 69 -2.90 9.84 -29.49
C PRO A 69 -2.94 8.76 -28.40
N ALA A 70 -4.07 8.04 -28.32
CA ALA A 70 -4.18 6.90 -27.41
C ALA A 70 -3.04 5.90 -27.72
N PRO A 71 -2.35 5.38 -26.69
CA PRO A 71 -1.26 4.45 -26.90
C PRO A 71 -1.78 3.20 -27.62
N ALA A 72 -1.03 2.73 -28.62
CA ALA A 72 -1.31 1.51 -29.37
C ALA A 72 -0.90 0.27 -28.56
N VAL A 73 -1.41 0.17 -27.33
CA VAL A 73 -1.24 -0.99 -26.46
C VAL A 73 -2.55 -1.76 -26.43
N ASP A 74 -2.50 -3.03 -26.84
CA ASP A 74 -3.70 -3.87 -26.88
C ASP A 74 -4.11 -4.32 -25.47
N TRP A 75 -3.13 -4.58 -24.60
CA TRP A 75 -3.32 -5.00 -23.22
C TRP A 75 -2.04 -4.83 -22.41
N VAL A 76 -2.17 -4.47 -21.13
CA VAL A 76 -1.06 -4.49 -20.16
C VAL A 76 -1.14 -5.76 -19.30
N PRO A 77 -0.07 -6.58 -19.22
CA PRO A 77 -0.03 -7.75 -18.36
C PRO A 77 -0.33 -7.38 -16.90
N TYR A 78 -1.36 -8.02 -16.36
CA TYR A 78 -1.66 -7.99 -14.94
C TYR A 78 -1.17 -9.30 -14.31
N ALA A 79 -0.27 -9.21 -13.34
CA ALA A 79 0.33 -10.38 -12.67
C ALA A 79 -0.69 -11.22 -11.86
N GLY A 80 -1.95 -10.78 -11.79
CA GLY A 80 -2.98 -11.45 -11.02
C GLY A 80 -2.90 -11.09 -9.54
N ILE A 81 -3.87 -11.61 -8.78
CA ILE A 81 -3.86 -11.55 -7.32
C ILE A 81 -3.47 -12.92 -6.83
N VAL A 82 -2.50 -12.93 -5.93
CA VAL A 82 -1.98 -14.15 -5.33
C VAL A 82 -2.91 -14.60 -4.20
N PRO A 83 -3.16 -15.92 -4.06
CA PRO A 83 -4.01 -16.46 -2.99
C PRO A 83 -3.38 -16.32 -1.60
N GLU A 84 -2.05 -16.14 -1.53
CA GLU A 84 -1.30 -15.78 -0.32
C GLU A 84 -0.43 -14.57 -0.61
N LEU A 85 -0.51 -13.54 0.24
CA LEU A 85 0.32 -12.35 0.17
C LEU A 85 1.66 -12.62 0.86
N VAL A 86 2.72 -12.81 0.08
CA VAL A 86 4.08 -12.96 0.59
C VAL A 86 4.77 -11.60 0.58
N LEU A 87 5.12 -11.10 1.76
CA LEU A 87 5.74 -9.79 1.94
C LEU A 87 7.19 -9.94 2.42
N PRO A 88 8.18 -9.61 1.58
CA PRO A 88 9.55 -9.52 2.03
C PRO A 88 9.71 -8.38 3.04
N VAL A 89 10.38 -8.65 4.15
CA VAL A 89 10.60 -7.69 5.24
C VAL A 89 12.09 -7.54 5.50
N VAL A 90 12.58 -6.31 5.41
CA VAL A 90 13.91 -5.95 5.91
C VAL A 90 13.76 -5.60 7.38
N PHE A 91 14.35 -6.38 8.28
CA PHE A 91 14.27 -6.11 9.73
C PHE A 91 14.88 -4.76 10.13
N GLY A 92 14.33 -4.22 11.22
CA GLY A 92 14.70 -2.94 11.80
C GLY A 92 13.82 -1.77 11.34
N PRO A 93 13.94 -0.60 12.00
CA PRO A 93 15.02 -0.26 12.94
C PRO A 93 14.80 -0.70 14.38
N ARG A 94 13.63 -1.27 14.74
CA ARG A 94 13.26 -1.65 16.11
C ARG A 94 13.02 -3.15 16.28
N ASP A 95 13.69 -3.99 15.50
CA ASP A 95 13.59 -5.44 15.66
C ASP A 95 14.16 -5.93 17.00
N ASP A 96 15.07 -5.16 17.62
CA ASP A 96 15.58 -5.35 18.98
C ASP A 96 14.53 -5.17 20.08
N TRP A 97 13.37 -4.58 19.77
CA TRP A 97 12.24 -4.45 20.70
C TRP A 97 11.41 -5.72 20.85
N PHE A 98 11.76 -6.77 20.11
CA PHE A 98 11.06 -8.06 20.12
C PHE A 98 12.01 -9.17 20.53
N THR A 99 11.47 -10.19 21.19
CA THR A 99 12.28 -11.36 21.55
C THR A 99 12.57 -12.19 20.31
N ALA A 100 13.54 -13.10 20.40
CA ALA A 100 13.78 -14.09 19.35
C ALA A 100 12.51 -14.90 19.02
N THR A 101 11.65 -15.15 20.01
CA THR A 101 10.34 -15.76 19.81
C THR A 101 9.41 -14.84 19.03
N GLY A 102 9.34 -13.55 19.35
CA GLY A 102 8.56 -12.55 18.61
C GLY A 102 8.96 -12.45 17.13
N LEU A 103 10.27 -12.39 16.84
CA LEU A 103 10.78 -12.34 15.46
C LEU A 103 10.51 -13.65 14.70
N ARG A 104 10.60 -14.79 15.38
CA ARG A 104 10.18 -16.07 14.79
C ARG A 104 8.68 -16.07 14.49
N THR A 105 7.84 -15.61 15.42
CA THR A 105 6.40 -15.49 15.24
C THR A 105 6.04 -14.64 14.02
N LEU A 106 6.75 -13.54 13.77
CA LEU A 106 6.53 -12.74 12.55
C LEU A 106 6.70 -13.56 11.26
N THR A 107 7.72 -14.42 11.23
CA THR A 107 8.15 -15.11 10.00
C THR A 107 7.52 -16.48 9.80
N THR A 108 7.01 -17.10 10.87
CA THR A 108 6.36 -18.41 10.84
C THR A 108 4.87 -18.37 11.19
N GLY A 109 4.38 -17.23 11.70
CA GLY A 109 3.00 -17.04 12.10
C GLY A 109 2.03 -17.06 10.93
N ARG A 110 0.80 -17.49 11.19
CA ARG A 110 -0.29 -17.45 10.22
C ARG A 110 -1.05 -16.14 10.39
N PHE A 111 -0.76 -15.16 9.54
CA PHE A 111 -1.45 -13.89 9.52
C PHE A 111 -2.53 -13.85 8.44
N ARG A 112 -3.51 -12.97 8.61
CA ARG A 112 -4.52 -12.64 7.61
C ARG A 112 -4.75 -11.14 7.57
N VAL A 113 -5.14 -10.61 6.42
CA VAL A 113 -5.57 -9.22 6.30
C VAL A 113 -6.84 -9.01 7.13
N ALA A 114 -6.81 -8.05 8.06
CA ALA A 114 -7.96 -7.71 8.89
C ALA A 114 -8.97 -6.85 8.10
N ALA A 115 -10.26 -6.96 8.43
CA ALA A 115 -11.32 -6.15 7.82
C ALA A 115 -11.14 -4.62 8.05
N ALA A 116 -10.46 -4.24 9.13
CA ALA A 116 -10.17 -2.83 9.46
C ALA A 116 -9.02 -2.20 8.63
N SER A 117 -8.51 -2.90 7.61
CA SER A 117 -7.45 -2.39 6.71
C SER A 117 -7.97 -1.31 5.77
N ASN A 118 -7.15 -0.29 5.49
CA ASN A 118 -7.52 0.83 4.62
C ASN A 118 -6.29 1.41 3.88
N ARG A 119 -6.38 2.64 3.35
CA ARG A 119 -5.26 3.30 2.64
C ARG A 119 -4.11 3.74 3.54
N ILE A 120 -4.34 3.87 4.85
CA ILE A 120 -3.32 4.23 5.84
C ILE A 120 -2.45 3.00 6.12
N GLY A 121 -3.06 1.84 6.31
CA GLY A 121 -2.32 0.62 6.54
C GLY A 121 -3.13 -0.67 6.38
N LEU A 122 -2.42 -1.72 6.01
CA LEU A 122 -2.89 -3.10 6.05
C LEU A 122 -2.68 -3.64 7.46
N ARG A 123 -3.79 -3.90 8.15
CA ARG A 123 -3.81 -4.48 9.50
C ARG A 123 -3.86 -5.99 9.40
N THR A 124 -3.22 -6.68 10.34
CA THR A 124 -3.25 -8.13 10.38
C THR A 124 -4.03 -8.70 11.56
N GLU A 125 -4.69 -9.81 11.32
CA GLU A 125 -5.14 -10.76 12.34
C GLU A 125 -4.13 -11.91 12.42
N GLY A 126 -3.88 -12.43 13.62
CA GLY A 126 -2.90 -13.50 13.82
C GLY A 126 -2.26 -13.49 15.21
N PRO A 127 -1.15 -14.20 15.39
CA PRO A 127 -0.43 -14.24 16.65
C PRO A 127 0.20 -12.89 16.98
N ALA A 128 0.18 -12.51 18.26
CA ALA A 128 0.88 -11.33 18.75
C ALA A 128 2.40 -11.58 18.80
N LEU A 129 3.19 -10.60 18.40
CA LEU A 129 4.65 -10.63 18.55
C LEU A 129 5.01 -10.33 20.01
N GLU A 130 5.86 -11.18 20.58
CA GLU A 130 6.38 -11.01 21.92
C GLU A 130 7.39 -9.85 21.97
N ARG A 131 7.10 -8.82 22.77
CA ARG A 131 8.01 -7.69 23.01
C ARG A 131 9.09 -8.09 24.01
N ALA A 132 10.30 -7.56 23.84
CA ALA A 132 11.41 -7.75 24.77
C ALA A 132 11.28 -6.92 26.06
N GLY A 133 10.34 -5.98 26.11
CA GLY A 133 10.04 -5.17 27.30
C GLY A 133 8.80 -4.30 27.12
N GLU A 134 8.44 -3.55 28.16
CA GLU A 134 7.23 -2.72 28.24
C GLU A 134 7.48 -1.23 27.93
N GLY A 135 8.67 -0.89 27.42
CA GLY A 135 9.04 0.49 27.14
C GLY A 135 8.08 1.21 26.18
N GLU A 136 8.05 2.54 26.32
CA GLU A 136 7.40 3.45 25.39
C GLU A 136 8.44 4.01 24.41
N LEU A 137 8.05 4.13 23.14
CA LEU A 137 8.92 4.66 22.10
C LEU A 137 8.53 6.13 21.85
N PRO A 138 9.47 7.08 21.96
CA PRO A 138 9.24 8.44 21.48
C PRO A 138 8.83 8.43 20.01
N SER A 139 7.94 9.34 19.61
CA SER A 139 7.51 9.42 18.22
C SER A 139 8.69 9.57 17.27
N GLU A 140 8.76 8.71 16.26
CA GLU A 140 9.80 8.72 15.24
C GLU A 140 9.20 8.82 13.83
N GLY A 141 10.01 9.18 12.84
CA GLY A 141 9.57 9.31 11.46
C GLY A 141 9.18 7.95 10.85
N MET A 142 8.03 7.89 10.21
CA MET A 142 7.53 6.70 9.53
C MET A 142 7.78 6.77 8.03
N VAL A 143 7.95 5.59 7.42
CA VAL A 143 8.15 5.45 5.98
C VAL A 143 7.12 4.49 5.39
N LEU A 144 6.88 4.65 4.09
CA LEU A 144 6.03 3.75 3.33
C LEU A 144 6.58 2.32 3.44
N GLY A 145 5.69 1.37 3.73
CA GLY A 145 6.07 -0.03 3.94
C GLY A 145 6.58 -0.36 5.34
N ALA A 146 6.65 0.60 6.27
CA ALA A 146 6.98 0.31 7.66
C ALA A 146 5.96 -0.68 8.28
N LEU A 147 6.49 -1.72 8.93
CA LEU A 147 5.72 -2.73 9.63
C LEU A 147 5.74 -2.42 11.12
N GLN A 148 4.77 -1.62 11.54
CA GLN A 148 4.63 -1.17 12.91
C GLN A 148 3.88 -2.21 13.75
N VAL A 149 4.24 -2.37 15.02
CA VAL A 149 3.57 -3.29 15.94
C VAL A 149 3.04 -2.53 17.16
N PRO A 150 1.72 -2.27 17.23
CA PRO A 150 1.07 -1.64 18.39
C PRO A 150 1.10 -2.55 19.64
N PRO A 151 0.58 -2.06 20.79
CA PRO A 151 0.57 -2.83 22.04
C PRO A 151 -0.17 -4.18 22.00
N ASP A 152 -1.10 -4.36 21.04
CA ASP A 152 -1.79 -5.65 20.82
C ASP A 152 -0.88 -6.71 20.16
N GLY A 153 0.34 -6.32 19.78
CA GLY A 153 1.36 -7.18 19.20
C GLY A 153 1.09 -7.56 17.74
N ARG A 154 0.08 -6.99 17.07
CA ARG A 154 -0.29 -7.39 15.70
C ARG A 154 0.32 -6.44 14.67
N PRO A 155 1.07 -6.94 13.67
CA PRO A 155 1.68 -6.07 12.68
C PRO A 155 0.67 -5.24 11.88
N VAL A 156 1.00 -3.99 11.64
CA VAL A 156 0.32 -3.05 10.73
C VAL A 156 1.34 -2.57 9.71
N LEU A 157 1.09 -2.89 8.44
CA LEU A 157 1.91 -2.44 7.32
C LEU A 157 1.41 -1.08 6.83
N PHE A 158 2.22 -0.05 6.93
CA PHE A 158 1.89 1.29 6.46
C PHE A 158 1.89 1.42 4.93
N LEU A 159 0.83 2.03 4.40
CA LEU A 159 0.55 2.23 2.98
C LEU A 159 0.53 3.74 2.65
N ALA A 160 0.05 4.12 1.46
CA ALA A 160 0.24 5.45 0.89
C ALA A 160 -0.18 6.64 1.77
N ASP A 161 -1.17 6.45 2.65
CA ASP A 161 -1.69 7.53 3.52
C ASP A 161 -1.22 7.36 4.97
N HIS A 162 -0.07 6.72 5.19
CA HIS A 162 0.48 6.51 6.52
C HIS A 162 0.83 7.85 7.21
N PRO A 163 0.76 7.93 8.55
CA PRO A 163 1.17 9.13 9.27
C PRO A 163 2.67 9.39 9.08
N THR A 164 3.09 10.65 9.16
CA THR A 164 4.52 11.03 9.05
C THR A 164 5.33 10.59 10.27
N THR A 165 4.69 10.45 11.43
CA THR A 165 5.31 10.00 12.68
C THR A 165 4.47 8.92 13.36
N GLY A 166 5.12 8.11 14.20
CA GLY A 166 4.46 7.06 14.97
C GLY A 166 5.23 6.73 16.25
N GLY A 167 4.51 6.30 17.29
CA GLY A 167 5.06 5.99 18.62
C GLY A 167 5.14 4.49 18.94
N TYR A 168 4.98 3.61 17.94
CA TYR A 168 5.08 2.17 18.13
C TYR A 168 6.27 1.60 17.34
N PRO A 169 6.92 0.54 17.85
CA PRO A 169 8.11 -0.02 17.23
C PRO A 169 7.84 -0.56 15.83
N VAL A 170 8.73 -0.19 14.90
CA VAL A 170 8.78 -0.74 13.54
C VAL A 170 9.72 -1.95 13.53
N VAL A 171 9.15 -3.15 13.43
CA VAL A 171 9.93 -4.41 13.43
C VAL A 171 10.68 -4.60 12.10
N GLY A 172 10.19 -4.00 11.02
CA GLY A 172 10.81 -4.10 9.71
C GLY A 172 10.15 -3.19 8.68
N VAL A 173 10.71 -3.15 7.48
CA VAL A 173 10.17 -2.40 6.34
C VAL A 173 10.00 -3.34 5.14
N VAL A 174 8.80 -3.35 4.56
CA VAL A 174 8.50 -4.03 3.29
C VAL A 174 8.92 -3.12 2.13
N PRO A 175 9.75 -3.59 1.18
CA PRO A 175 10.15 -2.77 0.04
C PRO A 175 8.96 -2.39 -0.85
N GLU A 176 9.01 -1.18 -1.39
CA GLU A 176 7.94 -0.56 -2.19
C GLU A 176 7.36 -1.45 -3.32
N PRO A 177 8.16 -2.22 -4.10
CA PRO A 177 7.61 -3.07 -5.16
C PRO A 177 6.58 -4.10 -4.71
N TYR A 178 6.55 -4.45 -3.43
CA TYR A 178 5.61 -5.44 -2.87
C TYR A 178 4.33 -4.81 -2.31
N LEU A 179 4.28 -3.48 -2.20
CA LEU A 179 3.15 -2.77 -1.58
C LEU A 179 1.93 -2.69 -2.49
N ALA A 180 2.12 -2.76 -3.82
CA ALA A 180 1.01 -2.82 -4.76
C ALA A 180 0.15 -4.08 -4.55
N ALA A 181 0.79 -5.22 -4.26
CA ALA A 181 0.09 -6.45 -3.93
C ALA A 181 -0.63 -6.36 -2.58
N ALA A 182 0.01 -5.75 -1.57
CA ALA A 182 -0.62 -5.49 -0.28
C ALA A 182 -1.86 -4.60 -0.42
N ALA A 183 -1.79 -3.56 -1.25
CA ALA A 183 -2.92 -2.69 -1.56
C ALA A 183 -4.03 -3.39 -2.35
N GLN A 184 -3.83 -4.59 -2.88
CA GLN A 184 -4.88 -5.38 -3.55
C GLN A 184 -5.46 -6.50 -2.68
N ALA A 185 -4.88 -6.76 -1.50
CA ALA A 185 -5.29 -7.87 -0.65
C ALA A 185 -6.63 -7.57 0.05
N ALA A 186 -7.59 -8.48 -0.10
CA ALA A 186 -8.90 -8.40 0.55
C ALA A 186 -8.85 -8.89 2.00
N PRO A 187 -9.78 -8.47 2.87
CA PRO A 187 -9.93 -9.06 4.20
C PRO A 187 -9.97 -10.60 4.16
N GLY A 188 -9.27 -11.24 5.08
CA GLY A 188 -9.11 -12.70 5.13
C GLY A 188 -7.99 -13.27 4.27
N THR A 189 -7.38 -12.48 3.37
CA THR A 189 -6.24 -12.93 2.55
C THR A 189 -5.09 -13.37 3.47
N PRO A 190 -4.57 -14.61 3.34
CA PRO A 190 -3.40 -15.07 4.08
C PRO A 190 -2.18 -14.18 3.82
N VAL A 191 -1.42 -13.86 4.88
CA VAL A 191 -0.21 -13.04 4.80
C VAL A 191 0.96 -13.82 5.40
N ARG A 192 2.08 -13.83 4.68
CA ARG A 192 3.34 -14.41 5.14
C ARG A 192 4.46 -13.39 5.02
N PHE A 193 5.12 -13.08 6.13
CA PHE A 193 6.29 -12.21 6.13
C PHE A 193 7.56 -13.04 5.93
N ALA A 194 8.36 -12.68 4.93
CA ALA A 194 9.59 -13.38 4.57
C ALA A 194 10.79 -12.47 4.83
N PRO A 195 11.75 -12.86 5.69
CA PRO A 195 12.96 -12.06 5.90
C PRO A 195 13.71 -11.83 4.60
N LEU A 196 13.98 -10.56 4.29
CA LEU A 196 14.85 -10.14 3.21
C LEU A 196 16.17 -9.69 3.82
N ARG A 197 17.27 -10.34 3.44
CA ARG A 197 18.60 -9.83 3.81
C ARG A 197 18.80 -8.47 3.14
N ARG A 198 19.25 -7.45 3.89
CA ARG A 198 19.72 -6.22 3.27
C ARG A 198 20.81 -6.61 2.26
N PRO A 199 20.74 -6.12 1.00
CA PRO A 199 21.93 -6.11 0.19
C PRO A 199 23.03 -5.38 0.98
N GLY A 200 24.25 -5.90 0.97
CA GLY A 200 25.40 -5.17 1.52
C GLY A 200 25.50 -3.77 0.89
N PRO A 201 26.23 -2.83 1.52
CA PRO A 201 26.38 -1.49 0.99
C PRO A 201 26.79 -1.54 -0.49
N GLN A 202 25.98 -0.99 -1.38
CA GLN A 202 26.36 -0.82 -2.78
C GLN A 202 27.54 0.17 -2.82
N PRO A 203 28.64 -0.16 -3.51
CA PRO A 203 29.72 0.79 -3.70
C PRO A 203 29.17 2.05 -4.37
N SER A 204 29.53 3.20 -3.84
CA SER A 204 29.10 4.50 -4.35
C SER A 204 29.42 4.57 -5.84
N ARG A 205 28.38 4.70 -6.67
CA ARG A 205 28.57 5.07 -8.07
C ARG A 205 28.96 6.54 -8.09
N VAL A 206 30.26 6.81 -7.98
CA VAL A 206 30.85 8.08 -8.38
C VAL A 206 30.55 8.22 -9.88
N ARG A 207 29.60 9.10 -10.22
CA ARG A 207 29.45 9.56 -11.60
C ARG A 207 30.65 10.47 -11.89
N ALA A 208 31.47 10.07 -12.85
CA ALA A 208 32.38 10.96 -13.54
C ALA A 208 31.60 11.92 -14.45
#